data_AF-A0A024QIP8-F1
#
_entry.id   AF-A0A024QIP8-F1
#
_cell.length_a   1.000
_cell.length_b   1.000
_cell.length_c   1.000
_cell.angle_alpha   90.00
_cell.angle_beta   90.00
_cell.angle_gamma   90.00
#
_symmetry.space_group_name_H-M   'P 1'
#
loop_
_entity.id
_entity.type
_entity.pdbx_description
1 polymer ?
#
loop_
_entity_poly.entity_id
_entity_poly.type
_entity_poly.pdbx_seq_one_letter_code
_entity_poly.pdbx_strand_id
1 'polypeptide(L)' 'MAQKMSNTTILLPDKLKEELKEMGKETGLSVNHLIKLAASSMVANYREKGSFIFADLLNPEHRENIKKESNN' A
#
# COMPACT_ATOMS: atom_id res chain seq x y z
N MET A 1 6.26 4.56 28.35
CA MET A 1 7.36 4.94 27.44
C MET A 1 6.75 5.59 26.21
N ALA A 2 7.13 6.80 25.84
CA ALA A 2 6.62 7.43 24.61
C ALA A 2 7.21 6.71 23.38
N GLN A 3 6.36 6.34 22.42
CA GLN A 3 6.80 5.68 21.20
C GLN A 3 7.50 6.71 20.30
N LYS A 4 8.78 6.49 19.96
CA LYS A 4 9.53 7.37 19.07
C LYS A 4 8.99 7.21 17.64
N MET A 5 8.29 8.20 17.13
CA MET A 5 7.84 8.23 15.74
C MET A 5 9.01 8.61 14.82
N SER A 6 9.30 7.77 13.83
CA SER A 6 10.21 8.09 12.72
C SER A 6 9.42 8.42 11.47
N ASN A 7 9.80 9.47 10.74
CA ASN A 7 9.18 9.83 9.48
C ASN A 7 9.66 8.88 8.37
N THR A 8 8.73 8.40 7.56
CA THR A 8 9.01 7.61 6.35
C THR A 8 8.52 8.38 5.14
N THR A 9 9.43 8.73 4.24
CA THR A 9 9.08 9.30 2.93
C THR A 9 8.84 8.17 1.95
N ILE A 10 7.69 8.18 1.29
CA ILE A 10 7.32 7.16 0.30
C ILE A 10 7.17 7.85 -1.05
N LEU A 11 7.89 7.33 -2.05
CA LEU A 11 7.74 7.73 -3.44
C LEU A 11 6.68 6.85 -4.08
N LEU A 12 5.68 7.49 -4.71
CA LEU A 12 4.58 6.81 -5.36
C LEU A 12 4.53 7.25 -6.83
N PRO A 13 4.26 6.33 -7.77
CA PRO A 13 3.88 6.71 -9.13
C PRO A 13 2.64 7.63 -9.11
N ASP A 14 2.58 8.57 -10.05
CA ASP A 14 1.51 9.57 -10.08
C ASP A 14 0.12 8.94 -10.15
N LYS A 15 -0.05 7.90 -10.97
CA LYS A 15 -1.31 7.15 -11.08
C LYS A 15 -1.77 6.59 -9.73
N LEU A 16 -0.88 5.89 -9.02
CA LEU A 16 -1.19 5.33 -7.69
C LEU A 16 -1.52 6.42 -6.67
N LYS A 17 -0.86 7.58 -6.77
CA LYS A 17 -1.15 8.72 -5.91
C LYS A 17 -2.53 9.31 -6.17
N GLU A 18 -2.97 9.38 -7.43
CA GLU A 18 -4.33 9.84 -7.77
C GLU A 18 -5.39 8.86 -7.28
N GLU A 19 -5.20 7.55 -7.47
CA GLU A 19 -6.10 6.52 -6.93
C GLU A 19 -6.24 6.62 -5.40
N LEU A 20 -5.13 6.79 -4.68
CA LEU A 20 -5.16 6.99 -3.23
C LEU A 20 -5.86 8.29 -2.81
N LYS A 21 -5.78 9.35 -3.63
CA LYS A 21 -6.53 10.59 -3.38
C LYS A 21 -8.02 10.39 -3.56
N GLU A 22 -8.44 9.61 -4.56
CA GLU A 22 -9.84 9.26 -4.77
C GLU A 22 -10.39 8.44 -3.59
N MET A 23 -9.68 7.41 -3.16
CA MET A 23 -10.00 6.68 -1.93
C MET A 23 -10.11 7.61 -0.72
N GLY A 24 -9.25 8.63 -0.64
CA GLY A 24 -9.30 9.63 0.41
C GLY A 24 -10.58 10.48 0.38
N LYS A 25 -11.08 10.83 -0.81
CA LYS A 25 -12.36 11.55 -0.98
C LYS A 25 -13.54 10.70 -0.51
N GLU A 26 -13.54 9.41 -0.84
CA GLU A 26 -14.62 8.48 -0.48
C GLU A 26 -14.67 8.17 1.02
N THR A 27 -13.49 8.02 1.63
CA THR A 27 -13.36 7.63 3.04
C THR A 27 -13.29 8.82 4.00
N GLY A 28 -13.09 10.04 3.48
CA GLY A 28 -12.82 11.24 4.29
C GLY A 28 -11.43 11.25 4.94
N LEU A 29 -10.52 10.37 4.53
CA LEU A 29 -9.18 10.23 5.11
C LEU A 29 -8.11 10.82 4.18
N SER A 30 -7.05 11.37 4.76
CA SER A 30 -5.88 11.76 3.96
C SER A 30 -5.13 10.53 3.46
N VAL A 31 -4.44 10.65 2.31
CA VAL A 31 -3.57 9.60 1.76
C VAL A 31 -2.59 9.07 2.80
N ASN A 32 -1.95 9.96 3.58
CA ASN A 32 -1.04 9.55 4.64
C ASN A 32 -1.73 8.72 5.73
N HIS A 33 -2.98 9.00 6.06
CA HIS A 33 -3.74 8.23 7.04
C HIS A 33 -4.13 6.86 6.46
N LEU A 34 -4.59 6.81 5.21
CA LEU A 34 -4.87 5.55 4.50
C LEU A 34 -3.65 4.64 4.48
N ILE A 35 -2.48 5.17 4.13
CA ILE A 35 -1.22 4.41 4.11
C ILE A 35 -0.87 3.89 5.51
N LYS A 36 -1.06 4.71 6.57
CA LYS A 36 -0.81 4.26 7.95
C LYS A 36 -1.74 3.11 8.35
N LEU A 37 -3.02 3.19 8.01
CA LEU A 37 -4.00 2.12 8.28
C LEU A 37 -3.65 0.85 7.50
N ALA A 38 -3.33 0.98 6.22
CA ALA A 38 -2.94 -0.13 5.36
C ALA A 38 -1.67 -0.81 5.88
N ALA A 39 -0.63 -0.04 6.25
CA ALA A 39 0.60 -0.57 6.84
C ALA A 39 0.35 -1.27 8.18
N SER A 40 -0.52 -0.71 9.02
CA SER A 40 -0.89 -1.32 10.31
C SER A 40 -1.63 -2.65 10.09
N SER A 41 -2.58 -2.67 9.15
CA SER A 41 -3.30 -3.88 8.74
C SER A 41 -2.35 -4.92 8.16
N MET A 42 -1.40 -4.52 7.32
CA MET A 42 -0.38 -5.42 6.76
C MET A 42 0.43 -6.12 7.87
N VAL A 43 0.89 -5.38 8.88
CA VAL A 43 1.63 -5.96 10.02
C VAL A 43 0.76 -6.91 10.84
N ALA A 44 -0.50 -6.53 11.10
CA ALA A 44 -1.44 -7.39 11.83
C ALA A 44 -1.70 -8.71 11.09
N ASN A 45 -1.99 -8.63 9.78
CA ASN A 45 -2.22 -9.80 8.94
C ASN A 45 -0.96 -10.67 8.82
N TYR A 46 0.23 -10.08 8.72
CA TYR A 46 1.49 -10.84 8.65
C TYR A 46 1.74 -11.63 9.93
N ARG A 47 1.39 -11.10 11.11
CA ARG A 47 1.54 -11.83 12.39
C ARG A 47 0.67 -13.09 12.45
N GLU A 48 -0.51 -13.05 11.84
CA GLU A 48 -1.45 -14.18 11.84
C GLU A 48 -1.15 -15.18 10.72
N LYS A 49 -0.88 -14.69 9.50
CA LYS A 49 -0.83 -15.50 8.27
C LYS A 49 0.57 -15.65 7.67
N GLY A 50 1.57 -14.97 8.24
CA GLY A 50 2.93 -14.96 7.72
C GLY A 50 3.04 -14.35 6.31
N SER A 51 4.01 -14.82 5.54
CA SER A 51 4.29 -14.34 4.18
C SER A 51 3.19 -14.63 3.17
N PHE A 52 2.19 -15.45 3.52
CA PHE A 52 1.09 -15.80 2.64
C PHE A 52 0.28 -14.58 2.17
N ILE A 53 0.28 -13.48 2.95
CA ILE A 53 -0.37 -12.21 2.55
C ILE A 53 0.24 -11.58 1.29
N PHE A 54 1.43 -12.05 0.89
CA PHE A 54 2.13 -11.59 -0.32
C PHE A 54 2.11 -12.64 -1.44
N ALA A 55 1.42 -13.78 -1.29
CA ALA A 55 1.47 -14.86 -2.26
C ALA A 55 1.15 -14.39 -3.69
N ASP A 56 0.09 -13.59 -3.85
CA ASP A 56 -0.31 -13.03 -5.14
C ASP A 56 0.67 -11.97 -5.66
N LEU A 57 1.33 -11.23 -4.76
CA LEU A 57 2.32 -10.20 -5.11
C LEU A 57 3.68 -10.81 -5.49
N LEU A 58 3.97 -12.01 -4.97
CA LEU A 58 5.16 -12.79 -5.27
C LEU A 58 4.97 -13.72 -6.45
N ASN A 59 3.72 -13.95 -6.88
CA ASN A 59 3.41 -14.74 -8.07
C ASN A 59 3.96 -14.02 -9.32
N PRO A 60 4.92 -14.62 -10.05
CA PRO A 60 5.51 -14.03 -11.25
C PRO A 60 4.46 -13.66 -12.32
N GLU A 61 3.37 -14.43 -12.39
CA GLU A 61 2.25 -14.22 -13.33
C GLU A 61 1.52 -12.88 -13.09
N HIS A 62 1.54 -12.34 -11.85
CA HIS A 62 0.93 -11.06 -11.52
C HIS A 62 1.85 -9.85 -11.72
N ARG A 63 3.17 -10.05 -11.84
CA ARG A 63 4.11 -8.97 -12.16
C ARG A 63 3.99 -8.47 -13.61
N GLU A 64 3.39 -9.25 -14.51
CA GLU A 64 3.23 -8.86 -15.91
C GLU A 64 2.12 -7.81 -16.13
N ASN A 65 1.12 -7.74 -15.26
CA ASN A 65 0.03 -6.75 -15.42
C ASN A 65 0.46 -5.33 -15.04
N ILE A 66 1.48 -5.16 -14.18
CA ILE A 66 2.04 -3.84 -13.85
C ILE A 66 2.84 -3.27 -15.03
N LYS A 67 3.43 -4.13 -15.88
CA LYS A 67 4.16 -3.69 -17.09
C LYS A 67 3.22 -3.32 -18.25
N LYS A 68 2.03 -3.91 -18.34
CA LYS A 68 1.10 -3.68 -19.45
C LYS A 68 0.40 -2.32 -19.42
N GLU A 69 0.24 -1.69 -18.25
CA GLU A 69 -0.31 -0.33 -18.14
C GLU A 69 0.72 0.80 -18.42
N SER A 70 1.99 0.48 -18.64
CA SER A 70 3.01 1.49 -19.01
C SER A 70 3.20 1.66 -20.51
N ASN A 71 2.46 0.94 -21.35
CA ASN A 71 2.57 0.97 -22.82
C ASN A 71 1.20 1.19 -23.52
N ASN A 72 0.32 2.04 -22.96
CA ASN A 72 -0.85 2.53 -23.69
C ASN A 72 -1.15 3.99 -23.36
#